data_AF-A9TLG7-F1
#
_entry.id   AF-A9TLG7-F1
#
_cell.length_a   1.000
_cell.length_b   1.000
_cell.length_c   1.000
_cell.angle_alpha   90.00
_cell.angle_beta   90.00
_cell.angle_gamma   90.00
#
_symmetry.space_group_name_H-M   'P 1'
#
loop_
_entity.id
_entity.type
_entity.pdbx_description
1 polymer ?
#
loop_
_entity_poly.entity_id
_entity_poly.type
_entity_poly.pdbx_seq_one_letter_code
_entity_poly.pdbx_strand_id
1 'polypeptide(L)'
;MQTMIDLAMPSIHTSGGLACMIGSTLACRFEVAEFFVSWQGVLTLAFTGFPDALLELKTQVEEFYPGVMKEFPGSKWPKVSIGCLRDNKRLSRLDLERLRDICSEENSYLISTTPPVEVDKLSIVLFSNCCLEQTLMTTDVTLALPADLRPPNSEHRASVRSVLDEFRRENLDNYYFNASKDGNRSAHYRGFKAGVTLVHFLTSIPRAIARFRERVERELPNMYDWFADRALHITVRAIL
;
A
#
# COMPACT_ATOMS: atom_id res chain seq x y z
N MET A 1 18.36 -26.48 -33.98
CA MET A 1 18.66 -25.08 -33.62
C MET A 1 17.36 -24.30 -33.78
N GLN A 2 16.58 -24.21 -32.70
CA GLN A 2 15.22 -23.66 -32.71
C GLN A 2 15.31 -22.17 -32.35
N THR A 3 15.07 -21.30 -33.32
CA THR A 3 15.05 -19.84 -33.13
C THR A 3 13.80 -19.48 -32.35
N MET A 4 13.95 -19.02 -31.09
CA MET A 4 12.87 -18.37 -30.37
C MET A 4 12.57 -17.04 -31.06
N ILE A 5 11.34 -16.90 -31.56
CA ILE A 5 10.80 -15.63 -32.03
C ILE A 5 10.43 -14.86 -30.76
N ASP A 6 11.20 -13.82 -30.45
CA ASP A 6 10.79 -12.75 -29.54
C ASP A 6 9.59 -12.05 -30.18
N LEU A 7 8.39 -12.51 -29.82
CA LEU A 7 7.17 -11.76 -30.06
C LEU A 7 7.20 -10.54 -29.14
N ALA A 8 7.67 -9.42 -29.68
CA ALA A 8 7.50 -8.12 -29.05
C ALA A 8 6.01 -7.94 -28.71
N MET A 9 5.71 -7.90 -27.41
CA MET A 9 4.38 -7.60 -26.92
C MET A 9 3.94 -6.25 -27.52
N PRO A 10 2.78 -6.17 -28.19
CA PRO A 10 2.32 -4.91 -28.76
C PRO A 10 2.25 -3.85 -27.67
N SER A 11 2.76 -2.65 -27.96
CA SER A 11 2.60 -1.49 -27.10
C SER A 11 1.12 -1.17 -26.99
N ILE A 12 0.50 -1.55 -25.87
CA ILE A 12 -0.88 -1.16 -25.57
C ILE A 12 -0.86 0.34 -25.34
N HIS A 13 -1.40 1.11 -26.29
CA HIS A 13 -1.65 2.52 -26.07
C HIS A 13 -2.78 2.66 -25.04
N THR A 14 -2.44 3.12 -23.84
CA THR A 14 -3.42 3.44 -22.81
C THR A 14 -4.17 4.71 -23.22
N SER A 15 -5.26 4.54 -23.96
CA SER A 15 -6.16 5.64 -24.32
C SER A 15 -7.37 5.68 -23.40
N GLY A 16 -7.83 6.88 -23.04
CA GLY A 16 -9.07 7.08 -22.28
C GLY A 16 -8.94 8.15 -21.20
N GLY A 17 -10.08 8.61 -20.67
CA GLY A 17 -10.13 9.71 -19.70
C GLY A 17 -9.25 9.49 -18.47
N LEU A 18 -9.21 8.27 -17.93
CA LEU A 18 -8.37 7.94 -16.77
C LEU A 18 -6.87 8.05 -17.09
N ALA A 19 -6.43 7.55 -18.25
CA ALA A 19 -5.05 7.68 -18.68
C ALA A 19 -4.66 9.14 -18.91
N CYS A 20 -5.57 9.96 -19.47
CA CYS A 20 -5.34 11.40 -19.62
C CYS A 20 -5.21 12.13 -18.27
N MET A 21 -6.05 11.80 -17.29
CA MET A 21 -5.96 12.37 -15.94
C MET A 21 -4.65 12.00 -15.25
N ILE A 22 -4.26 10.72 -15.31
CA ILE A 22 -2.97 10.26 -14.76
C ILE A 22 -1.81 10.97 -15.48
N GLY A 23 -1.81 10.99 -16.81
CA GLY A 23 -0.74 11.62 -17.61
C GLY A 23 -0.62 13.13 -17.42
N SER A 24 -1.66 13.78 -16.90
CA SER A 24 -1.66 15.22 -16.55
C SER A 24 -1.31 15.47 -15.08
N THR A 25 -1.30 14.42 -14.24
CA THR A 25 -0.94 14.52 -12.82
C THR A 25 0.58 14.60 -12.71
N LEU A 26 1.09 15.54 -11.91
CA LEU A 26 2.53 15.70 -11.72
C LEU A 26 3.14 14.47 -11.03
N ALA A 27 4.33 14.07 -11.47
CA ALA A 27 5.18 13.13 -10.76
C ALA A 27 5.44 13.66 -9.33
N CYS A 28 5.61 12.77 -8.37
CA CYS A 28 5.70 13.15 -6.96
C CYS A 28 6.53 12.13 -6.17
N ARG A 29 6.58 12.25 -4.85
CA ARG A 29 7.22 11.26 -3.98
C ARG A 29 6.46 11.04 -2.69
N PHE A 30 6.60 9.84 -2.13
CA PHE A 30 6.14 9.55 -0.78
C PHE A 30 7.31 9.51 0.20
N GLU A 31 7.08 10.01 1.41
CA GLU A 31 8.01 9.87 2.54
C GLU A 31 7.48 8.78 3.48
N VAL A 32 8.34 7.82 3.84
CA VAL A 32 7.98 6.79 4.81
C VAL A 32 7.74 7.42 6.19
N ALA A 33 6.70 6.95 6.88
CA ALA A 33 6.37 7.38 8.23
C ALA A 33 6.83 6.33 9.25
N GLU A 34 6.16 5.17 9.25
CA GLU A 34 6.44 4.11 10.22
C GLU A 34 5.88 2.75 9.79
N PHE A 35 6.41 1.69 10.39
CA PHE A 35 5.72 0.42 10.47
C PHE A 35 4.53 0.52 11.42
N PHE A 36 3.44 -0.15 11.06
CA PHE A 36 2.17 -0.06 11.77
C PHE A 36 1.38 -1.37 11.65
N VAL A 37 0.66 -1.74 12.71
CA VAL A 37 -0.32 -2.83 12.65
C VAL A 37 -1.68 -2.23 12.39
N SER A 38 -2.19 -2.37 11.17
CA SER A 38 -3.55 -1.92 10.84
C SER A 38 -4.62 -2.88 11.37
N TRP A 39 -5.88 -2.45 11.32
CA TRP A 39 -7.01 -3.26 11.76
C TRP A 39 -6.97 -4.68 11.18
N GLN A 40 -7.48 -5.65 11.95
CA GLN A 40 -7.43 -7.08 11.66
C GLN A 40 -5.99 -7.63 11.56
N GLY A 41 -5.02 -6.91 12.13
CA GLY A 41 -3.65 -7.37 12.34
C GLY A 41 -2.81 -7.31 11.08
N VAL A 42 -3.15 -6.48 10.09
CA VAL A 42 -2.40 -6.42 8.83
C VAL A 42 -1.17 -5.53 9.02
N LEU A 43 0.02 -6.10 8.82
CA LEU A 43 1.29 -5.38 8.92
C LEU A 43 1.45 -4.45 7.73
N THR A 44 1.84 -3.21 8.01
CA THR A 44 1.79 -2.11 7.05
C THR A 44 3.02 -1.22 7.18
N LEU A 45 3.53 -0.75 6.04
CA LEU A 45 4.40 0.41 5.95
C LEU A 45 3.54 1.64 5.60
N ALA A 46 3.50 2.62 6.49
CA ALA A 46 2.77 3.87 6.30
C ALA A 46 3.66 4.95 5.68
N PHE A 47 3.04 5.90 4.96
CA PHE A 47 3.70 7.10 4.47
C PHE A 47 3.08 8.34 5.12
N THR A 48 3.77 9.48 5.08
CA THR A 48 3.35 10.69 5.80
C THR A 48 2.05 11.32 5.28
N GLY A 49 1.65 10.99 4.05
CA GLY A 49 0.45 11.49 3.40
C GLY A 49 0.53 11.39 1.87
N PHE A 50 -0.61 11.47 1.18
CA PHE A 50 -0.62 11.63 -0.28
C PHE A 50 -0.10 13.03 -0.67
N PRO A 51 0.82 13.12 -1.64
CA PRO A 51 1.13 14.39 -2.30
C PRO A 51 -0.13 15.04 -2.90
N ASP A 52 -0.17 16.37 -2.93
CA ASP A 52 -1.36 17.12 -3.36
C ASP A 52 -1.78 16.75 -4.79
N ALA A 53 -0.83 16.51 -5.70
CA ALA A 53 -1.12 16.04 -7.06
C ALA A 53 -1.93 14.73 -7.09
N LEU A 54 -1.66 13.79 -6.19
CA LEU A 54 -2.44 12.54 -6.10
C LEU A 54 -3.78 12.73 -5.40
N LEU A 55 -3.89 13.68 -4.47
CA LEU A 55 -5.19 14.05 -3.87
C LEU A 55 -6.11 14.67 -4.92
N GLU A 56 -5.58 15.58 -5.74
CA GLU A 56 -6.31 16.18 -6.87
C GLU A 56 -6.75 15.12 -7.87
N LEU A 57 -5.86 14.20 -8.25
CA LEU A 57 -6.23 13.08 -9.12
C LEU A 57 -7.36 12.22 -8.54
N LYS A 58 -7.33 11.91 -7.23
CA LYS A 58 -8.39 11.14 -6.57
C LYS A 58 -9.74 11.87 -6.66
N THR A 59 -9.76 13.19 -6.43
CA THR A 59 -10.95 14.04 -6.56
C THR A 59 -11.47 14.04 -8.00
N GLN A 60 -10.59 14.27 -8.99
CA GLN A 60 -10.96 14.26 -10.40
C GLN A 60 -11.58 12.93 -10.84
N VAL A 61 -11.01 11.79 -10.39
CA VAL A 61 -11.55 10.46 -10.68
C VAL A 61 -12.96 10.29 -10.09
N GLU A 62 -13.19 10.77 -8.87
CA GLU A 62 -14.50 10.68 -8.20
C GLU A 62 -15.57 11.56 -8.85
N GLU A 63 -15.19 12.78 -9.27
CA GLU A 63 -16.10 13.72 -9.94
C GLU A 63 -16.42 13.29 -11.39
N PHE A 64 -15.43 12.75 -12.10
CA PHE A 64 -15.59 12.40 -13.52
C PHE A 64 -16.33 11.07 -13.73
N TYR A 65 -16.22 10.12 -12.80
CA TYR A 65 -16.84 8.80 -12.90
C TYR A 65 -17.94 8.61 -11.85
N PRO A 66 -19.21 8.92 -12.16
CA PRO A 66 -20.32 8.88 -11.19
C PRO A 66 -20.66 7.47 -10.65
N GLY A 67 -20.01 6.42 -11.15
CA GLY A 67 -20.14 5.04 -10.69
C GLY A 67 -18.90 4.49 -9.98
N VAL A 68 -17.85 5.29 -9.77
CA VAL A 68 -16.66 4.81 -9.05
C VAL A 68 -17.05 4.47 -7.61
N MET A 69 -16.57 3.35 -7.10
CA MET A 69 -16.90 2.94 -5.73
C MET A 69 -16.48 4.02 -4.74
N LYS A 70 -17.32 4.27 -3.73
CA LYS A 70 -16.95 5.12 -2.60
C LYS A 70 -15.64 4.62 -2.01
N GLU A 71 -14.73 5.56 -1.77
CA GLU A 71 -13.43 5.22 -1.23
C GLU A 71 -13.53 4.56 0.16
N PHE A 72 -12.91 3.40 0.31
CA PHE A 72 -12.81 2.71 1.60
C PHE A 72 -11.82 3.43 2.52
N PRO A 73 -12.05 3.45 3.84
CA PRO A 73 -11.16 4.12 4.79
C PRO A 73 -9.68 3.71 4.67
N GLY A 74 -9.42 2.45 4.28
CA GLY A 74 -8.07 1.92 4.14
C GLY A 74 -7.23 2.47 2.99
N SER A 75 -7.83 3.11 1.97
CA SER A 75 -7.12 3.74 0.84
C SER A 75 -7.12 5.27 0.91
N LYS A 76 -7.74 5.86 1.93
CA LYS A 76 -7.74 7.31 2.16
C LYS A 76 -6.39 7.86 2.60
N TRP A 77 -5.47 6.99 3.01
CA TRP A 77 -4.11 7.35 3.37
C TRP A 77 -3.13 6.37 2.72
N PRO A 78 -1.92 6.82 2.35
CA PRO A 78 -0.98 6.00 1.61
C PRO A 78 -0.30 4.99 2.51
N LYS A 79 -0.31 3.73 2.05
CA LYS A 79 0.29 2.62 2.77
C LYS A 79 0.61 1.46 1.84
N VAL A 80 1.52 0.61 2.30
CA VAL A 80 1.81 -0.69 1.69
C VAL A 80 1.50 -1.76 2.74
N SER A 81 0.55 -2.64 2.46
CA SER A 81 0.40 -3.85 3.28
C SER A 81 1.55 -4.81 2.95
N ILE A 82 2.29 -5.26 3.96
CA ILE A 82 3.50 -6.08 3.80
C ILE A 82 3.29 -7.55 4.15
N GLY A 83 2.25 -7.84 4.94
CA GLY A 83 1.84 -9.18 5.34
C GLY A 83 0.53 -9.15 6.13
N CYS A 84 -0.11 -10.30 6.21
CA CYS A 84 -1.37 -10.50 6.93
C CYS A 84 -1.27 -11.70 7.86
N LEU A 85 -2.15 -11.77 8.86
CA LEU A 85 -2.23 -12.95 9.72
C LEU A 85 -2.58 -14.18 8.90
N ARG A 86 -1.93 -15.31 9.20
CA ARG A 86 -2.31 -16.60 8.63
C ARG A 86 -3.76 -16.94 8.96
N ASP A 87 -4.38 -17.77 8.13
CA ASP A 87 -5.72 -18.30 8.42
C ASP A 87 -5.71 -18.99 9.79
N ASN A 88 -6.80 -18.83 10.54
CA ASN A 88 -6.97 -19.33 11.91
C ASN A 88 -6.00 -18.74 12.96
N LYS A 89 -5.23 -17.69 12.62
CA LYS A 89 -4.47 -16.91 13.60
C LYS A 89 -5.24 -15.69 14.07
N ARG A 90 -5.04 -15.33 15.33
CA ARG A 90 -5.56 -14.12 15.96
C ARG A 90 -4.50 -13.59 16.93
N LEU A 91 -4.32 -12.28 16.94
CA LEU A 91 -3.44 -11.63 17.91
C LEU A 91 -4.06 -11.71 19.30
N SER A 92 -3.29 -12.17 20.27
CA SER A 92 -3.54 -11.88 21.67
C SER A 92 -3.14 -10.44 22.00
N ARG A 93 -3.52 -9.96 23.19
CA ARG A 93 -3.10 -8.63 23.66
C ARG A 93 -1.57 -8.53 23.71
N LEU A 94 -0.91 -9.58 24.21
CA LEU A 94 0.56 -9.64 24.32
C LEU A 94 1.23 -9.63 22.94
N ASP A 95 0.67 -10.33 21.95
CA ASP A 95 1.20 -10.30 20.58
C ASP A 95 1.13 -8.89 19.99
N LEU A 96 0.03 -8.16 20.21
CA LEU A 96 -0.12 -6.79 19.73
C LEU A 96 0.86 -5.82 20.40
N GLU A 97 1.08 -5.97 21.72
CA GLU A 97 2.10 -5.18 22.43
C GLU A 97 3.48 -5.43 21.89
N ARG A 98 3.80 -6.71 21.63
CA ARG A 98 5.08 -7.09 21.06
C ARG A 98 5.27 -6.53 19.66
N LEU A 99 4.26 -6.62 18.79
CA LEU A 99 4.30 -6.00 17.47
C LEU A 99 4.49 -4.48 17.54
N ARG A 100 3.85 -3.80 18.50
CA ARG A 100 4.04 -2.36 18.68
C ARG A 100 5.46 -2.01 19.10
N ASP A 101 6.06 -2.81 19.99
CA ASP A 101 7.48 -2.66 20.34
C ASP A 101 8.37 -2.87 19.11
N ILE A 102 8.16 -3.95 18.33
CA ILE A 102 8.91 -4.22 17.11
C ILE A 102 8.78 -3.05 16.11
N CYS A 103 7.57 -2.57 15.83
CA CYS A 103 7.35 -1.43 14.94
C CYS A 103 8.14 -0.19 15.43
N SER A 104 8.01 0.16 16.71
CA SER A 104 8.69 1.32 17.29
C SER A 104 10.21 1.21 17.24
N GLU A 105 10.77 0.02 17.53
CA GLU A 105 12.21 -0.25 17.52
C GLU A 105 12.79 -0.18 16.09
N GLU A 106 12.05 -0.69 15.11
CA GLU A 106 12.49 -0.77 13.71
C GLU A 106 12.29 0.55 12.94
N ASN A 107 11.42 1.46 13.41
CA ASN A 107 11.14 2.73 12.75
C ASN A 107 12.38 3.63 12.59
N SER A 108 13.29 3.66 13.57
CA SER A 108 14.54 4.44 13.46
C SER A 108 15.43 3.94 12.32
N TYR A 109 15.49 2.62 12.12
CA TYR A 109 16.22 2.03 11.00
C TYR A 109 15.50 2.28 9.67
N LEU A 110 14.17 2.14 9.64
CA LEU A 110 13.34 2.45 8.47
C LEU A 110 13.61 3.86 7.96
N ILE A 111 13.47 4.88 8.82
CA ILE A 111 13.61 6.29 8.45
C ILE A 111 15.03 6.62 7.98
N SER A 112 16.05 6.07 8.64
CA SER A 112 17.45 6.36 8.30
C SER A 112 17.97 5.66 7.04
N THR A 113 17.31 4.58 6.60
CA THR A 113 17.80 3.75 5.48
C THR A 113 16.89 3.72 4.26
N THR A 114 15.67 4.27 4.36
CA THR A 114 14.71 4.24 3.26
C THR A 114 14.66 5.62 2.61
N PRO A 115 15.14 5.78 1.37
CA PRO A 115 14.95 7.02 0.64
C PRO A 115 13.45 7.27 0.35
N PRO A 116 13.06 8.51 0.00
CA PRO A 116 11.73 8.77 -0.52
C PRO A 116 11.40 7.86 -1.72
N VAL A 117 10.13 7.46 -1.82
CA VAL A 117 9.63 6.66 -2.93
C VAL A 117 9.19 7.59 -4.03
N GLU A 118 10.00 7.69 -5.08
CA GLU A 118 9.69 8.47 -6.28
C GLU A 118 8.57 7.81 -7.10
N VAL A 119 7.60 8.61 -7.52
CA VAL A 119 6.43 8.20 -8.28
C VAL A 119 6.42 8.97 -9.60
N ASP A 120 6.91 8.31 -10.64
CA ASP A 120 6.95 8.81 -12.01
C ASP A 120 5.88 8.17 -12.90
N LYS A 121 5.20 7.13 -12.40
CA LYS A 121 4.12 6.43 -13.08
C LYS A 121 3.12 5.84 -12.08
N LEU A 122 1.89 5.67 -12.55
CA LEU A 122 0.87 4.86 -11.90
C LEU A 122 0.46 3.71 -12.81
N SER A 123 0.07 2.60 -12.19
CA SER A 123 -0.40 1.40 -12.87
C SER A 123 -1.90 1.25 -12.68
N ILE A 124 -2.63 1.12 -13.78
CA ILE A 124 -4.02 0.64 -13.79
C ILE A 124 -3.95 -0.89 -13.80
N VAL A 125 -4.46 -1.52 -12.75
CA VAL A 125 -4.34 -2.97 -12.54
C VAL A 125 -5.71 -3.61 -12.48
N LEU A 126 -5.97 -4.52 -13.41
CA LEU A 126 -7.03 -5.53 -13.29
C LEU A 126 -6.43 -6.76 -12.60
N PHE A 127 -7.03 -7.19 -11.50
CA PHE A 127 -6.51 -8.27 -10.67
C PHE A 127 -7.54 -9.36 -10.41
N SER A 128 -7.07 -10.54 -9.98
CA SER A 128 -7.92 -11.62 -9.48
C SER A 128 -7.87 -11.76 -7.96
N ASN A 129 -6.97 -11.05 -7.27
CA ASN A 129 -6.91 -11.02 -5.81
C ASN A 129 -6.43 -9.65 -5.28
N CYS A 130 -6.85 -9.26 -4.07
CA CYS A 130 -6.66 -7.88 -3.60
C CYS A 130 -5.25 -7.57 -3.08
N CYS A 131 -4.37 -8.56 -2.91
CA CYS A 131 -2.93 -8.32 -2.67
C CYS A 131 -2.12 -8.11 -3.95
N LEU A 132 -2.73 -8.23 -5.14
CA LEU A 132 -2.10 -8.07 -6.45
C LEU A 132 -0.95 -9.06 -6.74
N GLU A 133 -0.89 -10.19 -6.03
CA GLU A 133 0.04 -11.27 -6.39
C GLU A 133 -0.38 -11.99 -7.68
N GLN A 134 -1.66 -11.84 -8.06
CA GLN A 134 -2.22 -12.30 -9.33
C GLN A 134 -2.89 -11.13 -10.07
N THR A 135 -2.18 -10.55 -11.02
CA THR A 135 -2.69 -9.54 -11.95
C THR A 135 -3.14 -10.20 -13.26
N LEU A 136 -4.25 -9.73 -13.81
CA LEU A 136 -4.77 -10.14 -15.12
C LEU A 136 -4.29 -9.19 -16.22
N MET A 137 -4.20 -7.90 -15.90
CA MET A 137 -3.68 -6.86 -16.78
C MET A 137 -3.08 -5.75 -15.93
N THR A 138 -1.93 -5.23 -16.37
CA THR A 138 -1.31 -4.03 -15.81
C THR A 138 -1.03 -3.08 -16.96
N THR A 139 -1.42 -1.82 -16.82
CA THR A 139 -1.04 -0.78 -17.77
C THR A 139 -0.49 0.42 -17.04
N ASP A 140 0.74 0.78 -17.39
CA ASP A 140 1.45 1.91 -16.79
C ASP A 140 1.15 3.19 -17.56
N VAL A 141 0.96 4.29 -16.81
CA VAL A 141 0.82 5.64 -17.36
C VAL A 141 1.81 6.54 -16.62
N THR A 142 2.71 7.15 -17.38
CA THR A 142 3.72 8.09 -16.86
C THR A 142 3.06 9.38 -16.39
N LEU A 143 3.49 9.88 -15.24
CA LEU A 143 3.08 11.16 -14.67
C LEU A 143 3.83 12.32 -15.33
N ALA A 144 3.25 13.51 -15.28
CA ALA A 144 3.80 14.72 -15.89
C ALA A 144 5.04 15.24 -15.14
N LEU A 145 5.95 15.89 -15.88
CA LEU A 145 7.08 16.62 -15.35
C LEU A 145 6.87 18.14 -15.48
N PRO A 146 7.48 18.98 -14.61
CA PRO A 146 8.40 18.62 -13.53
C PRO A 146 7.70 17.96 -12.33
N ALA A 147 8.44 17.17 -11.56
CA ALA A 147 7.90 16.51 -10.37
C ALA A 147 7.60 17.52 -9.24
N ASP A 148 6.50 17.33 -8.54
CA ASP A 148 6.17 18.01 -7.30
C ASP A 148 6.77 17.27 -6.10
N LEU A 149 7.86 17.83 -5.56
CA LEU A 149 8.62 17.24 -4.45
C LEU A 149 8.20 17.80 -3.08
N ARG A 150 7.17 18.64 -3.03
CA ARG A 150 6.64 19.19 -1.78
C ARG A 150 6.10 18.06 -0.90
N PRO A 151 6.25 18.17 0.43
CA PRO A 151 5.61 17.22 1.34
C PRO A 151 4.08 17.36 1.24
N PRO A 152 3.33 16.32 1.65
CA PRO A 152 1.87 16.40 1.74
C PRO A 152 1.42 17.60 2.58
N ASN A 153 0.27 18.20 2.23
CA ASN A 153 -0.28 19.33 2.98
C ASN A 153 -0.52 18.98 4.47
N SER A 154 -0.55 20.01 5.33
CA SER A 154 -0.64 19.83 6.78
C SER A 154 -1.91 19.11 7.24
N GLU A 155 -3.04 19.36 6.57
CA GLU A 155 -4.31 18.73 6.92
C GLU A 155 -4.24 17.22 6.67
N HIS A 156 -3.74 16.82 5.51
CA HIS A 156 -3.65 15.41 5.17
C HIS A 156 -2.60 14.69 6.03
N ARG A 157 -1.45 15.32 6.33
CA ARG A 157 -0.49 14.78 7.30
C ARG A 157 -1.10 14.60 8.68
N ALA A 158 -1.90 15.56 9.15
CA ALA A 158 -2.59 15.44 10.43
C ALA A 158 -3.63 14.30 10.42
N SER A 159 -4.34 14.11 9.30
CA SER A 159 -5.26 12.99 9.13
C SER A 159 -4.57 11.63 9.11
N VAL A 160 -3.38 11.51 8.51
CA VAL A 160 -2.61 10.27 8.59
C VAL A 160 -2.10 10.05 10.00
N ARG A 161 -1.59 11.11 10.64
CA ARG A 161 -1.09 11.03 12.02
C ARG A 161 -2.18 10.57 12.99
N SER A 162 -3.43 11.02 12.83
CA SER A 162 -4.53 10.58 13.71
C SER A 162 -4.81 9.08 13.59
N VAL A 163 -4.71 8.50 12.38
CA VAL A 163 -4.83 7.04 12.16
C VAL A 163 -3.69 6.30 12.84
N LEU A 164 -2.45 6.79 12.69
CA LEU A 164 -1.28 6.17 13.31
C LEU A 164 -1.31 6.28 14.84
N ASP A 165 -1.88 7.37 15.35
CA ASP A 165 -2.01 7.63 16.79
C ASP A 165 -2.95 6.64 17.50
N GLU A 166 -3.87 6.01 16.78
CA GLU A 166 -4.71 4.93 17.32
C GLU A 166 -3.87 3.75 17.85
N PHE A 167 -2.69 3.49 17.28
CA PHE A 167 -1.81 2.36 17.66
C PHE A 167 -0.72 2.74 18.68
N ARG A 168 -0.77 3.96 19.25
CA ARG A 168 0.15 4.33 20.33
C ARG A 168 -0.06 3.49 21.57
N ARG A 169 0.99 3.38 22.40
CA ARG A 169 1.01 2.54 23.62
C ARG A 169 -0.18 2.85 24.53
N GLU A 170 -0.48 4.13 24.73
CA GLU A 170 -1.58 4.62 25.55
C GLU A 170 -2.99 4.26 25.01
N ASN A 171 -3.11 3.96 23.71
CA ASN A 171 -4.38 3.65 23.04
C ASN A 171 -4.56 2.16 22.75
N LEU A 172 -3.55 1.33 23.03
CA LEU A 172 -3.52 -0.08 22.60
C LEU A 172 -4.68 -0.91 23.14
N ASP A 173 -5.20 -0.62 24.32
CA ASP A 173 -6.34 -1.35 24.89
C ASP A 173 -7.61 -1.15 24.05
N ASN A 174 -7.88 0.08 23.62
CA ASN A 174 -9.00 0.40 22.73
C ASN A 174 -8.74 -0.14 21.31
N TYR A 175 -7.50 -0.03 20.84
CA TYR A 175 -7.11 -0.46 19.51
C TYR A 175 -7.14 -1.98 19.32
N TYR A 176 -6.88 -2.74 20.38
CA TYR A 176 -6.81 -4.20 20.36
C TYR A 176 -8.07 -4.84 19.77
N PHE A 177 -9.25 -4.30 20.07
CA PHE A 177 -10.50 -4.82 19.50
C PHE A 177 -10.49 -4.80 17.96
N ASN A 178 -10.03 -3.70 17.37
CA ASN A 178 -9.95 -3.56 15.91
C ASN A 178 -8.81 -4.38 15.31
N ALA A 179 -7.65 -4.41 15.96
CA ALA A 179 -6.49 -5.16 15.48
C ALA A 179 -6.66 -6.69 15.58
N SER A 180 -7.34 -7.20 16.60
CA SER A 180 -7.54 -8.64 16.80
C SER A 180 -8.78 -9.20 16.09
N LYS A 181 -9.64 -8.35 15.53
CA LYS A 181 -10.86 -8.79 14.83
C LYS A 181 -10.56 -9.77 13.70
N ASP A 182 -11.48 -10.70 13.47
CA ASP A 182 -11.42 -11.60 12.32
C ASP A 182 -11.66 -10.85 11.01
N GLY A 183 -10.99 -11.33 9.95
CA GLY A 183 -11.01 -10.75 8.61
C GLY A 183 -9.59 -10.53 8.08
N ASN A 184 -9.45 -10.17 6.82
CA ASN A 184 -8.16 -9.86 6.19
C ASN A 184 -7.04 -10.88 6.48
N ARG A 185 -7.37 -12.17 6.54
CA ARG A 185 -6.39 -13.26 6.65
C ARG A 185 -5.87 -13.66 5.27
N SER A 186 -4.94 -14.61 5.21
CA SER A 186 -4.36 -15.10 3.95
C SER A 186 -5.39 -15.42 2.88
N ALA A 187 -6.48 -16.13 3.22
CA ALA A 187 -7.55 -16.46 2.28
C ALA A 187 -8.30 -15.23 1.76
N HIS A 188 -8.43 -14.15 2.55
CA HIS A 188 -9.05 -12.91 2.09
C HIS A 188 -8.23 -12.26 0.96
N TYR A 189 -6.91 -12.23 1.14
CA TYR A 189 -6.01 -11.54 0.21
C TYR A 189 -5.74 -12.31 -1.06
N ARG A 190 -5.65 -13.64 -0.97
CA ARG A 190 -5.30 -14.53 -2.09
C ARG A 190 -6.51 -15.21 -2.73
N GLY A 191 -7.66 -15.17 -2.08
CA GLY A 191 -8.92 -15.65 -2.63
C GLY A 191 -9.33 -14.84 -3.87
N PHE A 192 -10.13 -15.47 -4.73
CA PHE A 192 -10.61 -14.82 -5.95
C PHE A 192 -11.51 -13.64 -5.60
N LYS A 193 -11.04 -12.44 -5.96
CA LYS A 193 -11.74 -11.17 -5.86
C LYS A 193 -11.26 -10.28 -7.00
N ALA A 194 -11.98 -10.33 -8.11
CA ALA A 194 -11.66 -9.50 -9.26
C ALA A 194 -12.00 -8.03 -9.01
N GLY A 195 -11.19 -7.12 -9.52
CA GLY A 195 -11.40 -5.69 -9.41
C GLY A 195 -10.38 -4.89 -10.22
N VAL A 196 -10.56 -3.57 -10.24
CA VAL A 196 -9.64 -2.63 -10.91
C VAL A 196 -9.17 -1.60 -9.91
N THR A 197 -7.86 -1.38 -9.84
CA THR A 197 -7.25 -0.39 -8.95
C THR A 197 -6.18 0.42 -9.65
N LEU A 198 -6.01 1.65 -9.19
CA LEU A 198 -4.90 2.53 -9.54
C LEU A 198 -3.88 2.48 -8.42
N VAL A 199 -2.65 2.07 -8.74
CA VAL A 199 -1.60 1.84 -7.74
C VAL A 199 -0.25 2.39 -8.20
N HIS A 200 0.67 2.51 -7.25
CA HIS A 200 2.09 2.59 -7.52
C HIS A 200 2.77 1.37 -6.89
N PHE A 201 3.36 0.49 -7.71
CA PHE A 201 4.17 -0.63 -7.23
C PHE A 201 5.51 -0.12 -6.71
N LEU A 202 5.99 -0.67 -5.60
CA LEU A 202 7.33 -0.36 -5.10
C LEU A 202 8.38 -0.91 -6.08
N THR A 203 9.12 -0.03 -6.75
CA THR A 203 10.21 -0.41 -7.67
C THR A 203 11.45 -0.91 -6.94
N SER A 204 11.64 -0.48 -5.69
CA SER A 204 12.67 -0.98 -4.79
C SER A 204 12.06 -1.30 -3.43
N ILE A 205 12.39 -2.48 -2.90
CA ILE A 205 11.93 -2.89 -1.58
C ILE A 205 12.93 -2.37 -0.54
N PRO A 206 12.49 -1.53 0.42
CA PRO A 206 13.37 -1.06 1.47
C PRO A 206 13.96 -2.24 2.26
N ARG A 207 15.28 -2.22 2.50
CA ARG A 207 15.95 -3.25 3.33
C ARG A 207 15.33 -3.37 4.71
N ALA A 208 14.76 -2.28 5.23
CA ALA A 208 14.00 -2.25 6.46
C ALA A 208 12.80 -3.22 6.46
N ILE A 209 12.15 -3.48 5.32
CA ILE A 209 11.05 -4.45 5.23
C ILE A 209 11.56 -5.87 5.48
N ALA A 210 12.68 -6.27 4.86
CA ALA A 210 13.25 -7.60 5.07
C ALA A 210 13.64 -7.81 6.55
N ARG A 211 14.35 -6.83 7.13
CA ARG A 211 14.72 -6.83 8.54
C ARG A 211 13.50 -6.91 9.48
N PHE A 212 12.45 -6.13 9.19
CA PHE A 212 11.21 -6.15 9.95
C PHE A 212 10.52 -7.53 9.89
N ARG A 213 10.43 -8.14 8.70
CA ARG A 213 9.87 -9.48 8.50
C ARG A 213 10.62 -10.53 9.31
N GLU A 214 11.96 -10.50 9.28
CA GLU A 214 12.81 -11.40 10.06
C GLU A 214 12.60 -11.23 11.57
N ARG A 215 12.48 -9.99 12.05
CA ARG A 215 12.22 -9.69 13.46
C ARG A 215 10.85 -10.22 13.90
N VAL A 216 9.81 -10.00 13.10
CA VAL A 216 8.46 -10.52 13.38
C VAL A 216 8.45 -12.04 13.38
N GLU A 217 9.03 -12.70 12.39
CA GLU A 217 9.04 -14.17 12.31
C GLU A 217 9.82 -14.80 13.49
N ARG A 218 10.91 -14.15 13.94
CA ARG A 218 11.66 -14.63 15.11
C ARG A 218 10.85 -14.59 16.40
N GLU A 219 9.97 -13.61 16.57
CA GLU A 219 9.28 -13.37 17.85
C GLU A 219 7.83 -13.84 17.86
N LEU A 220 7.22 -13.92 16.70
CA LEU A 220 5.86 -14.36 16.47
C LEU A 220 5.89 -15.43 15.38
N PRO A 221 6.57 -16.57 15.63
CA PRO A 221 6.81 -17.57 14.61
C PRO A 221 5.50 -18.13 14.10
N ASN A 222 5.45 -18.33 12.79
CA ASN A 222 4.28 -18.84 12.10
C ASN A 222 3.00 -17.99 12.25
N MET A 223 3.09 -16.71 12.61
CA MET A 223 1.92 -15.84 12.78
C MET A 223 1.45 -15.20 11.46
N TYR A 224 2.39 -14.80 10.59
CA TYR A 224 2.12 -13.97 9.40
C TYR A 224 2.43 -14.67 8.08
N ASP A 225 1.57 -14.47 7.09
CA ASP A 225 1.91 -14.68 5.69
C ASP A 225 2.31 -13.36 5.04
N TRP A 226 3.53 -13.35 4.48
CA TRP A 226 4.11 -12.21 3.79
C TRP A 226 3.60 -12.11 2.36
N PHE A 227 3.39 -10.88 1.87
CA PHE A 227 3.08 -10.66 0.46
C PHE A 227 4.36 -10.62 -0.38
N ALA A 228 4.27 -11.11 -1.62
CA ALA A 228 5.38 -11.11 -2.56
C ALA A 228 5.88 -9.69 -2.82
N ASP A 229 7.20 -9.52 -2.86
CA ASP A 229 7.85 -8.22 -3.07
C ASP A 229 7.36 -7.50 -4.33
N ARG A 230 7.21 -8.23 -5.43
CA ARG A 230 6.67 -7.70 -6.70
C ARG A 230 5.24 -7.16 -6.62
N ALA A 231 4.50 -7.53 -5.58
CA ALA A 231 3.11 -7.15 -5.39
C ALA A 231 2.95 -6.05 -4.34
N LEU A 232 4.04 -5.62 -3.67
CA LEU A 232 3.99 -4.50 -2.72
C LEU A 232 3.69 -3.21 -3.47
N HIS A 233 2.61 -2.53 -3.08
CA HIS A 233 2.11 -1.36 -3.77
C HIS A 233 1.42 -0.39 -2.81
N ILE A 234 1.37 0.87 -3.23
CA ILE A 234 0.54 1.92 -2.64
C ILE A 234 -0.73 1.99 -3.49
N THR A 235 -1.89 1.73 -2.89
CA THR A 235 -3.16 1.97 -3.58
C THR A 235 -3.47 3.46 -3.59
N VAL A 236 -3.59 4.05 -4.79
CA VAL A 236 -4.01 5.44 -4.98
C VAL A 236 -5.54 5.51 -5.01
N ARG A 237 -6.21 4.65 -5.79
CA ARG A 237 -7.68 4.62 -5.87
C ARG A 237 -8.21 3.27 -6.36
N ALA A 238 -9.12 2.66 -5.62
CA ALA A 238 -9.94 1.57 -6.13
C ALA A 238 -10.96 2.12 -7.15
N ILE A 239 -11.08 1.46 -8.31
CA ILE A 239 -11.93 1.89 -9.43
C ILE A 239 -13.19 1.01 -9.53
N LEU A 240 -13.01 -0.31 -9.54
CA LEU A 240 -14.07 -1.34 -9.63
C LEU A 240 -13.83 -2.50 -8.67
#